data_AF-A0A3M7RZZ5-F1
#
_entry.id   AF-A0A3M7RZZ5-F1
#
_cell.length_a   1.000
_cell.length_b   1.000
_cell.length_c   1.000
_cell.angle_alpha   90.00
_cell.angle_beta   90.00
_cell.angle_gamma   90.00
#
_symmetry.space_group_name_H-M   'P 1'
#
loop_
_entity.id
_entity.type
_entity.pdbx_description
1 polymer ?
#
loop_
_entity_poly.entity_id
_entity_poly.type
_entity_poly.pdbx_seq_one_letter_code
_entity_poly.pdbx_strand_id
1 'polypeptide(L)'
;MILKIVLFLSLFYLGESISKEDALKYLDRFGYFNKTKQGLSAERKSNQNLIYRQSLRLFQTIHGLNVTGILDAATVKKIKTPRCAISDFPSNFVTAN
;
A
#
# COMPACT_ATOMS: atom_id res chain seq x y z
N MET A 1 -15.41 8.44 33.28
CA MET A 1 -15.80 8.51 31.85
C MET A 1 -14.59 8.50 30.90
N ILE A 2 -13.48 9.16 31.24
CA ILE A 2 -12.25 9.21 30.42
C ILE A 2 -11.58 7.83 30.25
N LEU A 3 -11.58 6.99 31.29
CA LEU A 3 -10.98 5.64 31.22
C LEU A 3 -11.66 4.73 30.19
N LYS A 4 -12.98 4.89 29.98
CA LYS A 4 -13.73 4.16 28.93
C LYS A 4 -13.36 4.66 27.53
N ILE A 5 -13.05 5.95 27.36
CA ILE A 5 -12.62 6.54 26.08
C ILE A 5 -11.20 6.07 25.73
N VAL A 6 -10.30 6.00 26.71
CA VAL A 6 -8.94 5.44 26.52
C VAL A 6 -9.00 3.95 26.20
N LEU A 7 -9.87 3.18 26.89
CA LEU A 7 -10.11 1.78 26.56
C LEU A 7 -10.73 1.61 25.15
N PHE A 8 -11.70 2.44 24.78
CA PHE A 8 -12.29 2.42 23.43
C PHE A 8 -11.28 2.81 22.34
N LEU A 9 -10.45 3.84 22.57
CA LEU A 9 -9.37 4.22 21.66
C LEU A 9 -8.33 3.10 21.52
N SER A 10 -8.03 2.37 22.60
CA SER A 10 -7.13 1.21 22.55
C SER A 10 -7.75 0.00 21.83
N LEU A 11 -9.07 -0.18 21.91
CA LEU A 11 -9.82 -1.23 21.21
C LEU A 11 -9.95 -0.96 19.70
N PHE A 12 -10.08 0.31 19.29
CA PHE A 12 -10.02 0.69 17.87
C PHE A 12 -8.60 0.54 17.26
N TYR A 13 -7.57 0.38 18.09
CA TYR A 13 -6.21 0.06 17.68
C TYR A 13 -5.94 -1.46 17.54
N LEU A 14 -6.94 -2.32 17.79
CA LEU A 14 -6.84 -3.75 17.45
C LEU A 14 -6.93 -3.93 15.94
N GLY A 15 -5.76 -3.77 15.31
CA GLY A 15 -5.33 -4.30 14.02
C GLY A 15 -6.43 -4.85 13.11
N GLU A 16 -7.27 -3.97 12.57
CA GLU A 16 -8.11 -4.34 11.45
C GLU A 16 -7.18 -4.75 10.29
N SER A 17 -7.35 -5.95 9.78
CA SER A 17 -6.60 -6.41 8.61
C SER A 17 -7.08 -5.62 7.39
N ILE A 18 -6.16 -5.22 6.51
CA ILE A 18 -6.52 -4.69 5.19
C ILE A 18 -6.45 -5.85 4.20
N SER A 19 -7.48 -5.97 3.35
CA SER A 19 -7.47 -6.96 2.26
C SER A 19 -6.37 -6.62 1.25
N LYS A 20 -5.91 -7.62 0.49
CA LYS A 20 -4.95 -7.37 -0.60
C LYS A 20 -5.55 -6.41 -1.62
N GLU A 21 -6.85 -6.54 -1.87
CA GLU A 21 -7.63 -5.74 -2.81
C GLU A 21 -7.68 -4.27 -2.40
N ASP A 22 -7.86 -3.97 -1.12
CA ASP A 22 -7.88 -2.58 -0.64
C ASP A 22 -6.48 -1.97 -0.60
N ALA A 23 -5.45 -2.77 -0.29
CA ALA A 23 -4.06 -2.32 -0.43
C ALA A 23 -3.72 -2.02 -1.90
N LEU A 24 -4.21 -2.82 -2.85
CA LEU A 24 -4.06 -2.55 -4.29
C LEU A 24 -4.75 -1.23 -4.67
N LYS A 25 -6.00 -1.01 -4.25
CA LYS A 25 -6.70 0.27 -4.50
C LYS A 25 -5.96 1.46 -3.92
N TYR A 26 -5.41 1.32 -2.71
CA TYR A 26 -4.61 2.37 -2.07
C TYR A 26 -3.37 2.68 -2.89
N LEU A 27 -2.59 1.67 -3.26
CA LEU A 27 -1.37 1.84 -4.05
C LEU A 27 -1.66 2.46 -5.43
N ASP A 28 -2.79 2.14 -6.07
CA ASP A 28 -3.18 2.73 -7.36
C ASP A 28 -3.60 4.19 -7.18
N ARG A 29 -4.41 4.48 -6.16
CA ARG A 29 -4.85 5.84 -5.81
C ARG A 29 -3.67 6.79 -5.60
N PHE A 30 -2.58 6.32 -5.00
CA PHE A 30 -1.41 7.13 -4.69
C PHE A 30 -0.25 6.98 -5.69
N GLY A 31 -0.49 6.33 -6.84
CA GLY A 31 0.45 6.36 -7.97
C GLY A 31 1.61 5.37 -7.89
N TYR A 32 1.49 4.30 -7.10
CA TYR A 32 2.54 3.29 -6.94
C TYR A 32 2.57 2.21 -8.04
N PHE A 33 1.62 2.24 -9.00
CA PHE A 33 1.57 1.29 -10.11
C PHE A 33 2.23 1.85 -11.37
N ASN A 34 3.18 1.11 -11.93
CA ASN A 34 3.73 1.39 -13.25
C ASN A 34 2.81 0.80 -14.33
N LYS A 35 2.02 1.66 -15.00
CA LYS A 35 1.00 1.25 -15.97
C LYS A 35 1.57 0.81 -17.32
N THR A 36 2.86 1.03 -17.58
CA THR A 36 3.48 0.85 -18.91
C THR A 36 3.84 -0.60 -19.24
N LYS A 37 3.68 -1.56 -18.30
CA LYS A 37 4.06 -2.98 -18.48
C LYS A 37 2.89 -3.95 -18.68
N GLN A 38 1.74 -3.50 -19.20
CA GLN A 38 0.58 -4.37 -19.44
C GLN A 38 0.58 -4.98 -20.86
N GLY A 39 1.43 -5.98 -21.10
CA GLY A 39 1.37 -6.88 -22.27
C GLY A 39 1.00 -8.33 -21.89
N LEU A 40 0.14 -8.96 -22.71
CA LEU A 40 -0.19 -10.40 -22.88
C LEU A 40 -0.79 -11.24 -21.72
N SER A 41 -1.84 -12.00 -22.05
CA SER A 41 -2.98 -12.39 -21.21
C SER A 41 -2.79 -13.50 -20.18
N ALA A 42 -1.81 -14.40 -20.31
CA ALA A 42 -1.47 -15.39 -19.29
C ALA A 42 -0.38 -14.87 -18.32
N GLU A 43 0.52 -14.02 -18.83
CA GLU A 43 1.50 -13.27 -18.04
C GLU A 43 0.79 -12.26 -17.12
N ARG A 44 -0.42 -11.80 -17.45
CA ARG A 44 -1.18 -10.81 -16.65
C ARG A 44 -1.28 -11.11 -15.16
N LYS A 45 -1.54 -12.36 -14.73
CA LYS A 45 -1.72 -12.67 -13.29
C LYS A 45 -0.38 -12.76 -12.54
N SER A 46 0.65 -13.36 -13.18
CA SER A 46 2.02 -13.37 -12.66
C SER A 46 2.58 -11.95 -12.59
N ASN A 47 2.35 -11.17 -13.64
CA ASN A 47 2.72 -9.77 -13.76
C ASN A 47 1.96 -8.92 -12.73
N GLN A 48 0.68 -9.18 -12.44
CA GLN A 48 -0.05 -8.46 -11.37
C GLN A 48 0.55 -8.69 -9.98
N ASN A 49 0.92 -9.93 -9.64
CA ASN A 49 1.59 -10.20 -8.37
C ASN A 49 2.98 -9.57 -8.30
N LEU A 50 3.72 -9.57 -9.42
CA LEU A 50 5.01 -8.90 -9.53
C LEU A 50 4.88 -7.38 -9.37
N ILE A 51 3.96 -6.77 -10.11
CA ILE A 51 3.64 -5.34 -10.06
C ILE A 51 3.24 -4.97 -8.63
N TYR A 52 2.34 -5.73 -8.01
CA TYR A 52 1.95 -5.50 -6.62
C TYR A 52 3.14 -5.53 -5.65
N ARG A 53 3.99 -6.55 -5.76
CA ARG A 53 5.21 -6.67 -4.94
C ARG A 53 6.14 -5.48 -5.17
N GLN A 54 6.31 -5.04 -6.42
CA GLN A 54 7.13 -3.88 -6.77
C GLN A 54 6.54 -2.57 -6.22
N SER A 55 5.23 -2.37 -6.35
CA SER A 55 4.51 -1.22 -5.77
C SER A 55 4.66 -1.17 -4.25
N LEU A 56 4.57 -2.32 -3.56
CA LEU A 56 4.82 -2.40 -2.13
C LEU A 56 6.27 -2.04 -1.77
N ARG A 57 7.25 -2.57 -2.51
CA ARG A 57 8.66 -2.23 -2.28
C ARG A 57 8.92 -0.74 -2.44
N LEU A 58 8.34 -0.13 -3.47
CA LEU A 58 8.43 1.31 -3.70
C LEU A 58 7.83 2.08 -2.52
N PHE A 59 6.58 1.74 -2.14
CA PHE A 59 5.90 2.34 -0.99
C PHE A 59 6.73 2.24 0.29
N GLN A 60 7.26 1.05 0.58
CA GLN A 60 8.09 0.80 1.75
C GLN A 60 9.37 1.65 1.72
N THR A 61 10.02 1.75 0.57
CA THR A 61 11.24 2.55 0.38
C THR A 61 11.00 4.02 0.70
N ILE A 62 9.96 4.63 0.12
CA ILE A 62 9.67 6.07 0.29
C ILE A 62 9.24 6.41 1.71
N HIS A 63 8.57 5.48 2.38
CA HIS A 63 8.11 5.68 3.75
C HIS A 63 9.12 5.22 4.82
N GLY A 64 10.33 4.81 4.42
CA GLY A 64 11.37 4.37 5.35
C GLY A 64 11.02 3.09 6.11
N LEU A 65 10.24 2.20 5.52
CA LEU A 65 9.91 0.88 6.06
C LEU A 65 10.92 -0.17 5.58
N ASN A 66 10.93 -1.34 6.23
CA ASN A 66 11.68 -2.48 5.72
C ASN A 66 11.12 -2.92 4.35
N VAL A 67 12.00 -3.10 3.36
CA VAL A 67 11.61 -3.35 1.96
C VAL A 67 11.38 -4.84 1.71
N THR A 68 10.26 -5.36 2.20
CA THR A 68 9.90 -6.78 2.12
C THR A 68 9.12 -7.14 0.84
N GLY A 69 8.42 -6.17 0.24
CA GLY A 69 7.49 -6.39 -0.87
C GLY A 69 6.27 -7.24 -0.49
N ILE A 70 5.94 -7.34 0.79
CA ILE A 70 4.73 -7.97 1.31
C ILE A 70 3.96 -6.98 2.18
N LEU A 71 2.68 -7.25 2.38
CA LEU A 71 1.80 -6.43 3.20
C LEU A 71 1.98 -6.76 4.70
N ASP A 72 3.18 -6.50 5.23
CA ASP A 72 3.50 -6.73 6.64
C ASP A 72 2.82 -5.73 7.58
N ALA A 73 2.86 -6.00 8.88
CA ALA A 73 2.17 -5.20 9.89
C ALA A 73 2.61 -3.72 9.90
N ALA A 74 3.89 -3.44 9.64
CA ALA A 74 4.41 -2.07 9.55
C ALA A 74 3.83 -1.35 8.32
N THR A 75 3.78 -2.05 7.18
CA THR A 75 3.18 -1.55 5.94
C THR A 75 1.69 -1.29 6.10
N VAL A 76 0.93 -2.21 6.71
CA VAL A 76 -0.50 -2.03 7.01
C VAL A 76 -0.73 -0.82 7.91
N LYS A 77 0.04 -0.71 9.00
CA LYS A 77 -0.05 0.44 9.92
C LYS A 77 0.20 1.76 9.18
N LYS A 78 1.17 1.79 8.28
CA LYS A 78 1.48 3.00 7.49
C LYS A 78 0.38 3.34 6.49
N ILE A 79 -0.14 2.37 5.75
CA ILE A 79 -1.26 2.55 4.80
C ILE A 79 -2.50 3.12 5.50
N LYS A 80 -2.80 2.67 6.73
CA LYS A 80 -3.95 3.13 7.52
C LYS A 80 -3.77 4.48 8.19
N THR A 81 -2.55 5.03 8.19
CA THR A 81 -2.31 6.34 8.79
C THR A 81 -2.99 7.42 7.95
N PRO A 82 -3.83 8.31 8.55
CA PRO A 82 -4.43 9.41 7.82
C PRO A 82 -3.38 10.28 7.11
N ARG A 83 -3.69 10.70 5.89
CA ARG A 83 -2.81 11.51 5.02
C ARG A 83 -3.62 12.39 4.09
N CYS A 84 -2.96 13.25 3.32
CA CYS A 84 -3.60 14.00 2.25
C CYS A 84 -4.04 13.07 1.10
N ALA A 85 -5.07 13.50 0.35
CA ALA A 85 -5.63 12.75 -0.77
C ALA A 85 -4.83 12.90 -2.08
N ILE A 86 -3.75 13.69 -2.07
CA ILE A 86 -2.89 13.95 -3.23
C ILE A 86 -2.02 12.72 -3.48
N SER A 87 -1.88 12.33 -4.76
CA SER A 87 -1.03 11.23 -5.20
C SER A 87 0.44 11.53 -4.90
N ASP A 88 1.22 10.50 -4.53
CA ASP A 88 2.66 10.65 -4.32
C ASP A 88 3.40 10.79 -5.65
N PHE A 89 2.84 10.20 -6.71
CA PHE A 89 3.41 10.21 -8.05
C PHE A 89 2.40 10.66 -9.11
N PRO A 90 2.84 11.39 -10.15
CA PRO A 90 2.00 11.70 -11.30
C PRO A 90 1.69 10.42 -12.10
N SER A 91 0.62 10.48 -12.91
CA SER A 91 0.11 9.30 -13.66
C SER A 91 1.09 8.74 -14.69
N ASN A 92 2.08 9.52 -15.12
CA ASN A 92 3.13 9.15 -16.06
C ASN A 92 4.47 8.82 -15.38
N PHE A 93 4.48 8.63 -14.06
CA PHE A 93 5.69 8.31 -13.32
C PHE A 93 6.24 6.94 -13.71
N VAL A 94 7.50 6.91 -14.17
CA VAL A 94 8.24 5.69 -14.47
C VAL A 94 9.37 5.58 -13.45
N THR A 95 9.33 4.53 -12.62
CA THR A 95 10.47 4.19 -11.77
C THR A 95 11.63 3.73 -12.64
N ALA A 96 12.75 4.46 -12.60
CA ALA A 96 14.03 3.97 -13.11
C ALA A 96 14.43 2.74 -12.28
N ASN A 97 14.74 1.65 -12.99
CA ASN A 97 14.95 0.33 -12.43
C ASN A 97 16.36 0.18 -11.86
#